data_AF-T1PNL2-F1
#
_entry.id   AF-T1PNL2-F1
#
_cell.length_a   1.000
_cell.length_b   1.000
_cell.length_c   1.000
_cell.angle_alpha   90.00
_cell.angle_beta   90.00
_cell.angle_gamma   90.00
#
_symmetry.space_group_name_H-M   'P 1'
#
loop_
_entity.id
_entity.type
_entity.pdbx_description
1 polymer ?
#
loop_
_entity_poly.entity_id
_entity_poly.type
_entity_poly.pdbx_seq_one_letter_code
_entity_poly.pdbx_strand_id
1 'polypeptide(L)'
;MAELSLPIYASNVNTLDNQDNSFDHFVPPYRLTDSVNGTGFMLVSDGRDNKKWSAAFKLKAELFDCLSSNSEIDHPLCEECADSMLEIMDRELKIAEDEWSDYKNYLKQLEQQQDCPNIGELEKELAELKENEQALLNQLNDLKVEEQSLNDAIEKEEVEKQKLQEQEASYWREYTKHRRELMLTEDDKRSLECQIAYAEQQLEKLKDANIFNITFHIWHAGHFGTINNFRLGRLPSASVDWSEINAAWGQTVLLLCALARKIGLTFERYRIVPFGNHSYVE
;
A
#
# COMPACT_ATOMS: atom_id res chain seq x y z
N MET A 1 0.59 28.24 -8.38
CA MET A 1 0.08 26.90 -8.06
C MET A 1 0.96 25.91 -8.80
N ALA A 2 1.89 25.28 -8.10
CA ALA A 2 2.80 24.29 -8.65
C ALA A 2 2.43 22.95 -8.01
N GLU A 3 1.87 22.05 -8.81
CA GLU A 3 1.52 20.70 -8.39
C GLU A 3 2.80 19.86 -8.34
N LEU A 4 3.20 19.46 -7.13
CA LEU A 4 4.23 18.45 -6.88
C LEU A 4 3.55 17.09 -6.85
N SER A 5 3.49 16.42 -7.99
CA SER A 5 3.13 14.99 -8.06
C SER A 5 4.35 14.15 -7.71
N LEU A 6 4.35 13.55 -6.51
CA LEU A 6 5.33 12.54 -6.10
C LEU A 6 4.96 11.18 -6.76
N PRO A 7 5.92 10.45 -7.36
CA PRO A 7 5.69 9.07 -7.77
C PRO A 7 5.71 8.14 -6.55
N ILE A 8 4.66 7.33 -6.46
CA ILE A 8 4.51 6.24 -5.51
C ILE A 8 5.56 5.16 -5.83
N TYR A 9 6.30 4.77 -4.80
CA TYR A 9 7.30 3.70 -4.79
C TYR A 9 6.70 2.40 -5.34
N ALA A 10 7.11 1.98 -6.54
CA ALA A 10 6.91 0.62 -7.01
C ALA A 10 8.04 -0.24 -6.44
N SER A 11 7.67 -1.23 -5.63
CA SER A 11 8.56 -2.25 -5.08
C SER A 11 9.24 -3.04 -6.21
N ASN A 12 10.49 -2.73 -6.50
CA ASN A 12 11.37 -3.61 -7.26
C ASN A 12 11.79 -4.77 -6.35
N VAL A 13 11.16 -5.92 -6.56
CA VAL A 13 11.67 -7.21 -6.09
C VAL A 13 12.85 -7.57 -7.00
N ASN A 14 14.03 -7.08 -6.64
CA ASN A 14 15.28 -7.60 -7.18
C ASN A 14 15.64 -8.86 -6.39
N THR A 15 15.28 -10.02 -6.94
CA THR A 15 15.92 -11.29 -6.62
C THR A 15 17.37 -11.23 -7.10
N LEU A 16 18.26 -10.86 -6.18
CA LEU A 16 19.69 -11.13 -6.30
C LEU A 16 19.90 -12.57 -5.81
N ASP A 17 19.97 -13.50 -6.76
CA ASP A 17 20.47 -14.84 -6.49
C ASP A 17 21.96 -14.74 -6.15
N ASN A 18 22.28 -14.89 -4.87
CA ASN A 18 23.64 -15.14 -4.41
C ASN A 18 24.10 -16.48 -4.98
N GLN A 19 24.97 -16.43 -5.98
CA GLN A 19 25.88 -17.53 -6.28
C GLN A 19 26.95 -17.58 -5.20
N ASP A 20 26.75 -18.44 -4.22
CA ASP A 20 27.83 -18.96 -3.37
C ASP A 20 27.94 -20.47 -3.56
N ASN A 21 29.18 -20.89 -3.80
CA ASN A 21 29.61 -22.26 -4.06
C ASN A 21 29.39 -23.19 -2.85
N SER A 22 28.77 -24.35 -3.07
CA SER A 22 29.31 -25.61 -2.54
C SER A 22 28.85 -26.79 -3.40
N PHE A 23 29.80 -27.47 -4.04
CA PHE A 23 29.59 -28.82 -4.56
C PHE A 23 29.69 -29.79 -3.38
N ASP A 24 28.69 -29.79 -2.50
CA ASP A 24 28.52 -30.89 -1.55
C ASP A 24 27.84 -32.04 -2.29
N HIS A 25 28.65 -32.96 -2.81
CA HIS A 25 28.17 -34.26 -3.25
C HIS A 25 27.72 -35.03 -2.01
N PHE A 26 26.45 -34.85 -1.64
CA PHE A 26 25.86 -35.54 -0.50
C PHE A 26 25.79 -37.06 -0.80
N VAL A 27 26.80 -37.80 -0.36
CA VAL A 27 26.76 -39.27 -0.32
C VAL A 27 26.05 -39.65 0.97
N PRO A 28 24.83 -40.21 0.92
CA PRO A 28 24.15 -40.64 2.13
C PRO A 28 24.94 -41.76 2.81
N PRO A 29 24.97 -41.82 4.15
CA PRO A 29 25.70 -42.86 4.85
C PRO A 29 25.08 -44.23 4.55
N TYR A 30 25.91 -45.19 4.13
CA TYR A 30 25.53 -46.59 4.04
C TYR A 30 25.06 -47.07 5.41
N ARG A 31 23.85 -47.64 5.48
CA ARG A 31 23.36 -48.26 6.71
C ARG A 31 23.77 -49.73 6.71
N LEU A 32 24.76 -50.04 7.54
CA LEU A 32 25.13 -51.40 7.87
C LEU A 32 24.06 -51.95 8.81
N THR A 33 23.43 -53.06 8.43
CA THR A 33 22.57 -53.83 9.34
C THR A 33 23.31 -55.10 9.70
N ASP A 34 23.77 -55.19 10.94
CA ASP A 34 24.40 -56.39 11.47
C ASP A 34 23.40 -57.54 11.55
N SER A 35 23.85 -58.74 11.17
CA SER A 35 23.13 -59.97 11.47
C SER A 35 23.07 -60.15 12.99
N VAL A 36 21.89 -60.46 13.50
CA VAL A 36 21.54 -60.43 14.94
C VAL A 36 22.41 -61.36 15.81
N ASN A 37 23.19 -62.26 15.22
CA ASN A 37 24.00 -63.24 15.94
C ASN A 37 25.52 -63.16 15.73
N GLY A 38 26.07 -62.04 15.23
CA GLY A 38 27.51 -61.77 15.35
C GLY A 38 28.46 -62.68 14.53
N THR A 39 27.93 -63.46 13.59
CA THR A 39 28.72 -64.28 12.66
C THR A 39 28.87 -63.58 11.31
N GLY A 40 29.82 -62.62 11.25
CA GLY A 40 30.65 -62.27 10.08
C GLY A 40 30.05 -61.97 8.69
N PHE A 41 28.74 -62.02 8.45
CA PHE A 41 28.15 -61.77 7.13
C PHE A 41 27.43 -60.41 7.10
N MET A 42 28.09 -59.41 6.51
CA MET A 42 27.54 -58.06 6.33
C MET A 42 26.68 -57.98 5.06
N LEU A 43 25.40 -57.67 5.24
CA LEU A 43 24.49 -57.40 4.12
C LEU A 43 24.46 -55.89 3.84
N VAL A 44 25.00 -55.47 2.69
CA VAL A 44 24.88 -54.09 2.20
C VAL A 44 23.54 -53.95 1.45
N SER A 45 22.58 -53.23 2.03
CA SER A 45 21.29 -52.95 1.39
C SER A 45 21.19 -51.48 1.02
N ASP A 46 21.11 -51.18 -0.28
CA ASP A 46 20.64 -49.88 -0.75
C ASP A 46 19.12 -49.82 -0.58
N GLY A 47 18.61 -48.76 0.04
CA GLY A 47 17.28 -48.69 0.65
C GLY A 47 16.08 -48.64 -0.32
N ARG A 48 16.23 -49.09 -1.56
CA ARG A 48 15.18 -49.03 -2.60
C ARG A 48 14.78 -50.42 -3.08
N ASP A 49 13.53 -50.78 -2.74
CA ASP A 49 12.69 -51.80 -3.34
C ASP A 49 13.30 -53.19 -3.61
N ASN A 50 13.35 -54.03 -2.58
CA ASN A 50 13.40 -55.49 -2.79
C ASN A 50 12.72 -56.31 -1.67
N LYS A 51 11.47 -55.94 -1.34
CA LYS A 51 10.70 -56.62 -0.27
C LYS A 51 10.33 -58.08 -0.61
N LYS A 52 10.30 -58.49 -1.88
CA LYS A 52 9.97 -59.88 -2.26
C LYS A 52 11.17 -60.84 -2.26
N TRP A 53 12.37 -60.36 -2.59
CA TRP A 53 13.59 -61.19 -2.58
C TRP A 53 14.21 -61.29 -1.18
N SER A 54 14.10 -60.23 -0.38
CA SER A 54 14.63 -60.21 0.99
C SER A 54 14.04 -61.29 1.89
N ALA A 55 12.76 -61.66 1.76
CA ALA A 55 12.16 -62.69 2.60
C ALA A 55 12.66 -64.11 2.26
N ALA A 56 12.79 -64.44 0.97
CA ALA A 56 13.32 -65.73 0.53
C ALA A 56 14.82 -65.87 0.83
N PHE A 57 15.58 -64.79 0.65
CA PHE A 57 17.01 -64.77 0.97
C PHE A 57 17.27 -64.77 2.48
N LYS A 58 16.44 -64.07 3.28
CA LYS A 58 16.45 -64.17 4.75
C LYS A 58 16.07 -65.57 5.21
N LEU A 59 15.05 -66.20 4.63
CA LEU A 59 14.71 -67.58 4.92
C LEU A 59 15.85 -68.54 4.59
N LYS A 60 16.55 -68.33 3.47
CA LYS A 60 17.73 -69.13 3.11
C LYS A 60 18.92 -68.87 4.05
N ALA A 61 19.14 -67.63 4.48
CA ALA A 61 20.17 -67.28 5.45
C ALA A 61 19.85 -67.84 6.85
N GLU A 62 18.60 -67.76 7.29
CA GLU A 62 18.12 -68.37 8.54
C GLU A 62 18.19 -69.91 8.48
N LEU A 63 17.85 -70.53 7.35
CA LEU A 63 18.03 -71.98 7.16
C LEU A 63 19.51 -72.37 7.16
N PHE A 64 20.37 -71.56 6.55
CA PHE A 64 21.81 -71.78 6.52
C PHE A 64 22.43 -71.63 7.91
N ASP A 65 22.03 -70.62 8.69
CA ASP A 65 22.46 -70.43 10.09
C ASP A 65 21.95 -71.55 10.99
N CYS A 66 20.72 -72.03 10.78
CA CYS A 66 20.15 -73.14 11.56
C CYS A 66 20.80 -74.50 11.21
N LEU A 67 21.23 -74.67 9.97
CA LEU A 67 21.99 -75.86 9.52
C LEU A 67 23.47 -75.78 9.92
N SER A 68 24.06 -74.58 9.90
CA SER A 68 25.46 -74.32 10.26
C SER A 68 25.68 -74.37 11.79
N SER A 69 24.71 -73.91 12.59
CA SER A 69 24.81 -73.95 14.06
C SER A 69 24.65 -75.35 14.67
N ASN A 70 24.08 -76.31 13.93
CA ASN A 70 23.91 -77.70 14.38
C ASN A 70 25.02 -78.64 13.90
N SER A 71 26.04 -78.15 13.21
CA SER A 71 27.24 -78.91 12.88
C SER A 71 28.50 -78.08 13.16
N GLU A 72 29.21 -78.38 14.25
CA GLU A 72 30.59 -77.91 14.51
C GLU A 72 31.63 -78.52 13.54
N ILE A 73 31.19 -78.94 12.36
CA ILE A 73 32.02 -79.57 11.33
C ILE A 73 31.83 -78.73 10.07
N ASP A 74 32.89 -78.02 9.67
CA ASP A 74 32.99 -77.36 8.38
C ASP A 74 32.65 -78.39 7.30
N HIS A 75 31.50 -78.21 6.64
CA HIS A 75 31.12 -79.09 5.55
C HIS A 75 32.14 -78.87 4.42
N PRO A 76 32.89 -79.90 3.99
CA PRO A 76 33.83 -79.73 2.89
C PRO A 76 33.02 -79.30 1.67
N LEU A 77 33.40 -78.17 1.09
CA LEU A 77 32.82 -77.72 -0.17
C LEU A 77 32.85 -78.89 -1.16
N CYS A 78 31.76 -79.12 -1.88
CA CYS A 78 31.83 -80.03 -3.02
C CYS A 78 32.92 -79.55 -3.98
N GLU A 79 33.54 -80.47 -4.73
CA GLU A 79 34.65 -80.19 -5.64
C GLU A 79 34.38 -78.94 -6.51
N GLU A 80 33.17 -78.84 -7.06
CA GLU A 80 32.73 -77.70 -7.88
C GLU A 80 32.70 -76.36 -7.12
N CYS A 81 32.31 -76.36 -5.84
CA CYS A 81 32.29 -75.15 -5.02
C CYS A 81 33.70 -74.76 -4.55
N ALA A 82 34.58 -75.73 -4.27
CA ALA A 82 35.96 -75.49 -3.89
C ALA A 82 36.76 -74.90 -5.08
N ASP A 83 36.56 -75.45 -6.28
CA ASP A 83 37.16 -74.93 -7.51
C ASP A 83 36.64 -73.52 -7.83
N SER A 84 35.34 -73.28 -7.66
CA SER A 84 34.78 -71.93 -7.84
C SER A 84 35.35 -70.92 -6.83
N MET A 85 35.56 -71.32 -5.56
CA MET A 85 36.22 -70.45 -4.58
C MET A 85 37.68 -70.19 -4.94
N LEU A 86 38.43 -71.20 -5.39
CA LEU A 86 39.81 -71.03 -5.83
C LEU A 86 39.91 -70.08 -7.03
N GLU A 87 39.00 -70.19 -8.01
CA GLU A 87 38.93 -69.24 -9.12
C GLU A 87 38.59 -67.81 -8.69
N ILE A 88 37.75 -67.65 -7.65
CA ILE A 88 37.45 -66.34 -7.07
C ILE A 88 38.67 -65.79 -6.35
N MET A 89 39.35 -66.60 -5.54
CA MET A 89 40.57 -66.21 -4.83
C MET A 89 41.71 -65.85 -5.82
N ASP A 90 41.89 -66.62 -6.89
CA ASP A 90 42.88 -66.30 -7.94
C ASP A 90 42.54 -65.00 -8.68
N ARG A 91 41.25 -64.71 -8.86
CA ARG A 91 40.79 -63.44 -9.44
C ARG A 91 41.04 -62.28 -8.49
N GLU A 92 40.75 -62.44 -7.21
CA GLU A 92 41.02 -61.43 -6.18
C GLU A 92 42.52 -61.20 -6.01
N LEU A 93 43.35 -62.25 -6.05
CA LEU A 93 44.80 -62.14 -6.01
C LEU A 93 45.34 -61.38 -7.22
N LYS A 94 44.84 -61.65 -8.42
CA LYS A 94 45.22 -60.88 -9.63
C LYS A 94 44.84 -59.41 -9.51
N ILE A 95 43.62 -59.11 -9.03
CA ILE A 95 43.20 -57.72 -8.80
C ILE A 95 44.13 -57.03 -7.79
N ALA A 96 44.46 -57.71 -6.69
CA ALA A 96 45.38 -57.16 -5.68
C ALA A 96 46.81 -56.99 -6.20
N GLU A 97 47.29 -57.90 -7.06
CA GLU A 97 48.60 -57.79 -7.72
C GLU A 97 48.64 -56.63 -8.72
N ASP A 98 47.57 -56.47 -9.50
CA ASP A 98 47.41 -55.37 -10.46
C ASP A 98 47.35 -54.02 -9.72
N GLU A 99 46.53 -53.91 -8.67
CA GLU A 99 46.45 -52.73 -7.81
C GLU A 99 47.80 -52.43 -7.15
N TRP A 100 48.48 -53.44 -6.61
CA TRP A 100 49.82 -53.26 -6.04
C TRP A 100 50.82 -52.78 -7.09
N SER A 101 50.73 -53.28 -8.32
CA SER A 101 51.58 -52.84 -9.42
C SER A 101 51.29 -51.38 -9.79
N ASP A 102 50.03 -50.96 -9.79
CA ASP A 102 49.60 -49.58 -10.03
C ASP A 102 50.06 -48.64 -8.91
N TYR A 103 49.87 -49.01 -7.64
CA TYR A 103 50.38 -48.25 -6.51
C TYR A 103 51.90 -48.13 -6.55
N LYS A 104 52.61 -49.20 -6.90
CA LYS A 104 54.06 -49.19 -7.05
C LYS A 104 54.51 -48.31 -8.21
N ASN A 105 53.77 -48.30 -9.32
CA ASN A 105 54.03 -47.42 -10.45
C ASN A 105 53.75 -45.96 -10.10
N TYR A 106 52.67 -45.66 -9.35
CA TYR A 106 52.39 -44.33 -8.81
C TYR A 106 53.46 -43.88 -7.82
N LEU A 107 53.90 -44.74 -6.91
CA LEU A 107 55.00 -44.43 -5.99
C LEU A 107 56.29 -44.14 -6.75
N LYS A 108 56.65 -44.96 -7.74
CA LYS A 108 57.80 -44.70 -8.60
C LYS A 108 57.66 -43.42 -9.40
N GLN A 109 56.46 -43.10 -9.88
CA GLN A 109 56.18 -41.83 -10.56
C GLN A 109 56.32 -40.65 -9.59
N LEU A 110 55.85 -40.75 -8.35
CA LEU A 110 56.01 -39.73 -7.31
C LEU A 110 57.46 -39.58 -6.84
N GLU A 111 58.20 -40.69 -6.74
CA GLU A 111 59.64 -40.69 -6.43
C GLU A 111 60.48 -40.13 -7.60
N GLN A 112 60.09 -40.39 -8.85
CA GLN A 112 60.70 -39.78 -10.03
C GLN A 112 60.28 -38.32 -10.22
N GLN A 113 59.07 -37.96 -9.78
CA GLN A 113 58.56 -36.59 -9.66
C GLN A 113 59.04 -35.90 -8.38
N GLN A 114 59.97 -36.49 -7.60
CA GLN A 114 60.85 -35.69 -6.75
C GLN A 114 61.85 -34.91 -7.63
N ASP A 115 61.33 -34.12 -8.56
CA ASP A 115 61.83 -32.77 -8.65
C ASP A 115 61.61 -32.20 -7.24
N CYS A 116 62.71 -32.03 -6.50
CA CYS A 116 62.68 -31.32 -5.23
C CYS A 116 61.78 -30.09 -5.43
N PRO A 117 60.62 -29.99 -4.72
CA PRO A 117 59.81 -28.79 -4.82
C PRO A 117 60.79 -27.64 -4.59
N ASN A 118 60.81 -26.65 -5.47
CA ASN A 118 61.81 -25.60 -5.40
C ASN A 118 61.54 -24.82 -4.10
N ILE A 119 62.13 -25.27 -2.99
CA ILE A 119 61.86 -24.77 -1.63
C ILE A 119 62.08 -23.27 -1.61
N GLY A 120 63.04 -22.76 -2.40
CA GLY A 120 63.30 -21.34 -2.55
C GLY A 120 62.24 -20.56 -3.34
N GLU A 121 61.47 -21.18 -4.23
CA GLU A 121 60.28 -20.55 -4.86
C GLU A 121 59.09 -20.57 -3.90
N LEU A 122 58.85 -21.69 -3.23
CA LEU A 122 57.79 -21.80 -2.22
C LEU A 122 58.01 -20.86 -1.03
N GLU A 123 59.25 -20.69 -0.56
CA GLU A 123 59.59 -19.73 0.51
C GLU A 123 59.37 -18.27 0.07
N LYS A 124 59.61 -17.95 -1.20
CA LYS A 124 59.31 -16.62 -1.76
C LYS A 124 57.81 -16.39 -1.85
N GLU A 125 57.06 -17.36 -2.37
CA GLU A 125 55.60 -17.29 -2.43
C GLU A 125 55.01 -17.15 -1.01
N LEU A 126 55.53 -17.87 -0.03
CA LEU A 126 55.09 -17.75 1.38
C LEU A 126 55.39 -16.36 1.96
N ALA A 127 56.52 -15.76 1.61
CA ALA A 127 56.86 -14.40 2.03
C ALA A 127 55.94 -13.37 1.37
N GLU A 128 55.70 -13.47 0.06
CA GLU A 128 54.78 -12.61 -0.69
C GLU A 128 53.34 -12.73 -0.16
N LEU A 129 52.86 -13.94 0.12
CA LEU A 129 51.54 -14.17 0.70
C LEU A 129 51.41 -13.57 2.10
N LYS A 130 52.45 -13.67 2.94
CA LYS A 130 52.46 -13.05 4.28
C LYS A 130 52.45 -11.53 4.21
N GLU A 131 53.17 -10.93 3.27
CA GLU A 131 53.15 -9.48 3.06
C GLU A 131 51.76 -9.02 2.58
N ASN A 132 51.16 -9.76 1.65
CA ASN A 132 49.79 -9.51 1.17
C ASN A 132 48.75 -9.67 2.29
N GLU A 133 48.87 -10.71 3.13
CA GLU A 133 48.00 -10.91 4.29
C GLU A 133 48.06 -9.72 5.25
N GLN A 134 49.27 -9.23 5.56
CA GLN A 134 49.46 -8.06 6.42
C GLN A 134 48.88 -6.80 5.79
N ALA A 135 49.07 -6.60 4.49
CA ALA A 135 48.50 -5.47 3.77
C ALA A 135 46.96 -5.49 3.80
N LEU A 136 46.35 -6.66 3.58
CA LEU A 136 44.90 -6.85 3.64
C LEU A 136 44.35 -6.65 5.07
N LEU A 137 45.06 -7.13 6.09
CA LEU A 137 44.67 -6.92 7.50
C LEU A 137 44.68 -5.44 7.89
N ASN A 138 45.66 -4.68 7.40
CA ASN A 138 45.71 -3.24 7.63
C ASN A 138 44.54 -2.53 6.96
N GLN A 139 44.26 -2.83 5.69
CA GLN A 139 43.11 -2.28 4.97
C GLN A 139 41.78 -2.62 5.67
N LEU A 140 41.65 -3.83 6.20
CA LEU A 140 40.47 -4.26 6.93
C LEU A 140 40.28 -3.46 8.23
N ASN A 141 41.37 -3.18 8.96
CA ASN A 141 41.31 -2.36 10.16
C ASN A 141 40.93 -0.91 9.84
N ASP A 142 41.48 -0.34 8.77
CA ASP A 142 41.13 1.02 8.32
C ASP A 142 39.63 1.11 7.98
N LEU A 143 39.13 0.15 7.21
CA LEU A 143 37.70 0.07 6.86
C LEU A 143 36.80 -0.09 8.10
N LYS A 144 37.23 -0.84 9.12
CA LYS A 144 36.46 -0.97 10.37
C LYS A 144 36.36 0.35 11.13
N VAL A 145 37.43 1.15 11.14
CA VAL A 145 37.41 2.47 11.78
C VAL A 145 36.48 3.41 11.02
N GLU A 146 36.54 3.38 9.69
CA GLU A 146 35.61 4.14 8.84
C GLU A 146 34.16 3.72 9.08
N GLU A 147 33.86 2.42 9.12
CA GLU A 147 32.52 1.89 9.40
C GLU A 147 31.99 2.37 10.75
N GLN A 148 32.82 2.32 11.80
CA GLN A 148 32.44 2.83 13.12
C GLN A 148 32.13 4.33 13.09
N SER A 149 32.97 5.12 12.41
CA SER A 149 32.75 6.57 12.29
C SER A 149 31.48 6.90 11.51
N LEU A 150 31.12 6.10 10.50
CA LEU A 150 29.90 6.24 9.72
C LEU A 150 28.67 5.86 10.54
N ASN A 151 28.74 4.77 11.32
CA ASN A 151 27.65 4.36 12.20
C ASN A 151 27.34 5.44 13.26
N ASP A 152 28.38 6.04 13.86
CA ASP A 152 28.22 7.16 14.80
C ASP A 152 27.60 8.40 14.13
N ALA A 153 27.86 8.62 12.83
CA ALA A 153 27.25 9.71 12.07
C ALA A 153 25.77 9.42 11.77
N ILE A 154 25.44 8.20 11.37
CA ILE A 154 24.07 7.75 11.12
C ILE A 154 23.22 7.89 12.38
N GLU A 155 23.73 7.46 13.55
CA GLU A 155 22.98 7.58 14.80
C GLU A 155 22.64 9.04 15.13
N LYS A 156 23.57 9.98 14.90
CA LYS A 156 23.31 11.42 15.09
C LYS A 156 22.23 11.93 14.14
N GLU A 157 22.29 11.56 12.87
CA GLU A 157 21.29 11.94 11.88
C GLU A 157 19.91 11.37 12.21
N GLU A 158 19.84 10.14 12.72
CA GLU A 158 18.58 9.53 13.16
C GLU A 158 17.94 10.29 14.32
N VAL A 159 18.73 10.72 15.29
CA VAL A 159 18.24 11.56 16.40
C VAL A 159 17.73 12.91 15.90
N GLU A 160 18.44 13.54 14.95
CA GLU A 160 18.00 14.81 14.35
C GLU A 160 16.70 14.64 13.54
N LYS A 161 16.59 13.56 12.78
CA LYS A 161 15.36 13.20 12.05
C LYS A 161 14.17 13.03 12.99
N GLN A 162 14.34 12.35 14.12
CA GLN A 162 13.27 12.18 15.10
C GLN A 162 12.81 13.52 15.68
N LYS A 163 13.75 14.40 16.03
CA LYS A 163 13.44 15.77 16.51
C LYS A 163 12.67 16.57 15.46
N LEU A 164 13.07 16.48 14.19
CA LEU A 164 12.37 17.15 13.09
C LEU A 164 10.95 16.60 12.92
N GLN A 165 10.76 15.28 13.00
CA GLN A 165 9.43 14.66 12.91
C GLN A 165 8.49 15.12 14.03
N GLU A 166 8.99 15.27 15.26
CA GLU A 166 8.20 15.80 16.37
C GLU A 166 7.79 17.26 16.13
N GLN A 167 8.71 18.09 15.61
CA GLN A 167 8.43 19.47 15.25
C GLN A 167 7.40 19.56 14.11
N GLU A 168 7.56 18.76 13.06
CA GLU A 168 6.60 18.66 11.95
C GLU A 168 5.21 18.27 12.47
N ALA A 169 5.12 17.29 13.37
CA ALA A 169 3.86 16.89 13.98
C ALA A 169 3.23 18.03 14.78
N SER A 170 4.02 18.83 15.51
CA SER A 170 3.53 20.02 16.20
C SER A 170 3.00 21.07 15.22
N TYR A 171 3.78 21.41 14.19
CA TYR A 171 3.35 22.35 13.15
C TYR A 171 2.10 21.87 12.41
N TRP A 172 1.98 20.58 12.17
CA TRP A 172 0.80 20.02 11.51
C TRP A 172 -0.47 20.19 12.35
N ARG A 173 -0.37 20.08 13.67
CA ARG A 173 -1.49 20.36 14.59
C ARG A 173 -1.89 21.83 14.55
N GLU A 174 -0.93 22.74 14.61
CA GLU A 174 -1.18 24.19 14.53
C GLU A 174 -1.80 24.58 13.18
N TYR A 175 -1.24 24.07 12.09
CA TYR A 175 -1.80 24.26 10.75
C TYR A 175 -3.25 23.77 10.65
N THR A 176 -3.52 22.58 11.18
CA THR A 176 -4.87 22.02 11.17
C THR A 176 -5.84 22.85 12.01
N LYS A 177 -5.38 23.39 13.14
CA LYS A 177 -6.16 24.31 13.98
C LYS A 177 -6.51 25.59 13.22
N HIS A 178 -5.52 26.25 12.63
CA HIS A 178 -5.75 27.47 11.84
C HIS A 178 -6.63 27.23 10.61
N ARG A 179 -6.46 26.09 9.94
CA ARG A 179 -7.33 25.72 8.82
C ARG A 179 -8.78 25.54 9.26
N ARG A 180 -9.03 24.96 10.44
CA ARG A 180 -10.37 24.85 11.00
C ARG A 180 -10.95 26.23 11.33
N GLU A 181 -10.18 27.09 11.97
CA GLU A 181 -10.60 28.47 12.28
C GLU A 181 -10.98 29.22 11.00
N LEU A 182 -10.16 29.10 9.95
CA LEU A 182 -10.45 29.70 8.65
C LEU A 182 -11.77 29.18 8.06
N MET A 183 -11.99 27.86 8.05
CA MET A 183 -13.25 27.28 7.58
C MET A 183 -14.48 27.80 8.35
N LEU A 184 -14.39 27.88 9.68
CA LEU A 184 -15.47 28.44 10.50
C LEU A 184 -15.75 29.90 10.16
N THR A 185 -14.71 30.72 10.02
CA THR A 185 -14.88 32.14 9.65
C THR A 185 -15.44 32.31 8.24
N GLU A 186 -15.11 31.42 7.30
CA GLU A 186 -15.67 31.43 5.96
C GLU A 186 -17.16 31.06 5.96
N ASP A 187 -17.57 30.08 6.76
CA ASP A 187 -18.98 29.71 6.91
C ASP A 187 -19.78 30.82 7.60
N ASP A 188 -19.22 31.47 8.63
CA ASP A 188 -19.83 32.64 9.26
C ASP A 188 -20.00 33.79 8.26
N LYS A 189 -18.96 34.06 7.46
CA LYS A 189 -19.01 35.06 6.40
C LYS A 189 -20.12 34.75 5.39
N ARG A 190 -20.24 33.51 4.91
CA ARG A 190 -21.31 33.09 3.99
C ARG A 190 -22.69 33.28 4.61
N SER A 191 -22.85 32.94 5.89
CA SER A 191 -24.11 33.15 6.62
C SER A 191 -24.50 34.63 6.67
N LEU A 192 -23.54 35.50 6.98
CA LEU A 192 -23.74 36.95 6.99
C LEU A 192 -24.07 37.50 5.59
N GLU A 193 -23.37 37.03 4.55
CA GLU A 193 -23.68 37.40 3.15
C GLU A 193 -25.12 37.04 2.78
N CYS A 194 -25.60 35.86 3.16
CA CYS A 194 -27.00 35.48 2.97
C CYS A 194 -27.98 36.41 3.72
N GLN A 195 -27.65 36.80 4.96
CA GLN A 195 -28.48 37.73 5.73
C GLN A 195 -28.54 39.12 5.10
N ILE A 196 -27.39 39.62 4.62
CA ILE A 196 -27.31 40.89 3.90
C ILE A 196 -28.16 40.84 2.64
N ALA A 197 -27.99 39.80 1.81
CA ALA A 197 -28.78 39.64 0.59
C ALA A 197 -30.29 39.57 0.87
N TYR A 198 -30.70 38.89 1.94
CA TYR A 198 -32.09 38.85 2.37
C TYR A 198 -32.59 40.25 2.79
N ALA A 199 -31.83 40.97 3.60
CA ALA A 199 -32.19 42.31 4.05
C ALA A 199 -32.27 43.30 2.89
N GLU A 200 -31.35 43.23 1.93
CA GLU A 200 -31.37 44.03 0.69
C GLU A 200 -32.63 43.75 -0.13
N GLN A 201 -33.01 42.48 -0.29
CA GLN A 201 -34.24 42.12 -0.99
C GLN A 201 -35.49 42.66 -0.29
N GLN A 202 -35.53 42.63 1.05
CA GLN A 202 -36.66 43.22 1.79
C GLN A 202 -36.68 44.74 1.64
N LEU A 203 -35.52 45.38 1.64
CA LEU A 203 -35.39 46.81 1.44
C LEU A 203 -35.87 47.20 0.02
N GLU A 204 -35.51 46.43 -1.00
CA GLU A 204 -36.00 46.62 -2.37
C GLU A 204 -37.52 46.48 -2.46
N LYS A 205 -38.11 45.44 -1.84
CA LYS A 205 -39.56 45.31 -1.74
C LYS A 205 -40.23 46.50 -1.06
N LEU A 206 -39.64 47.04 0.00
CA LEU A 206 -40.16 48.21 0.71
C LEU A 206 -40.01 49.50 -0.11
N LYS A 207 -38.95 49.63 -0.92
CA LYS A 207 -38.78 50.75 -1.86
C LYS A 207 -39.81 50.69 -2.99
N ASP A 208 -40.03 49.51 -3.55
CA ASP A 208 -40.99 49.29 -4.63
C ASP A 208 -42.45 49.37 -4.14
N ALA A 209 -42.67 49.12 -2.85
CA ALA A 209 -43.97 49.28 -2.20
C ALA A 209 -44.32 50.76 -1.99
N ASN A 210 -44.57 51.48 -3.09
CA ASN A 210 -45.19 52.79 -3.01
C ASN A 210 -46.63 52.63 -2.49
N ILE A 211 -46.85 53.02 -1.24
CA ILE A 211 -48.13 52.91 -0.52
C ILE A 211 -49.29 53.52 -1.34
N PHE A 212 -49.04 54.59 -2.11
CA PHE A 212 -50.07 55.20 -2.95
C PHE A 212 -50.49 54.32 -4.12
N ASN A 213 -49.54 53.64 -4.77
CA ASN A 213 -49.84 52.72 -5.87
C ASN A 213 -50.54 51.45 -5.38
N ILE A 214 -50.20 50.98 -4.17
CA ILE A 214 -50.83 49.81 -3.55
C ILE A 214 -52.25 50.14 -3.07
N THR A 215 -52.44 51.31 -2.43
CA THR A 215 -53.73 51.69 -1.82
C THR A 215 -54.73 52.20 -2.87
N PHE A 216 -54.25 52.81 -3.96
CA PHE A 216 -55.07 53.34 -5.04
C PHE A 216 -54.55 52.84 -6.39
N HIS A 217 -54.93 51.62 -6.74
CA HIS A 217 -54.55 51.01 -8.00
C HIS A 217 -55.38 51.60 -9.15
N ILE A 218 -54.80 52.54 -9.89
CA ILE A 218 -55.42 53.12 -11.08
C ILE A 218 -54.96 52.31 -12.31
N TRP A 219 -55.91 51.67 -12.98
CA TRP A 219 -55.67 50.87 -14.18
C TRP A 219 -56.74 51.14 -15.24
N HIS A 220 -56.73 50.40 -16.34
CA HIS A 220 -57.77 50.48 -17.37
C HIS A 220 -58.38 49.11 -17.65
N ALA A 221 -59.70 49.08 -17.81
CA ALA A 221 -60.47 47.91 -18.22
C ALA A 221 -61.20 48.24 -19.52
N GLY A 222 -60.60 47.87 -20.66
CA GLY A 222 -61.12 48.22 -21.99
C GLY A 222 -61.12 49.73 -22.22
N HIS A 223 -62.32 50.31 -22.36
CA HIS A 223 -62.52 51.76 -22.56
C HIS A 223 -62.69 52.56 -21.26
N PHE A 224 -62.73 51.90 -20.10
CA PHE A 224 -62.93 52.57 -18.81
C PHE A 224 -61.62 52.66 -18.02
N GLY A 225 -61.39 53.81 -17.38
CA GLY A 225 -60.45 53.92 -16.27
C GLY A 225 -61.03 53.23 -15.04
N THR A 226 -60.19 52.54 -14.27
CA THR A 226 -60.56 51.85 -13.05
C THR A 226 -59.69 52.31 -11.89
N ILE A 227 -60.27 52.46 -10.71
CA ILE A 227 -59.54 52.72 -9.46
C ILE A 227 -59.95 51.69 -8.42
N ASN A 228 -59.00 50.93 -7.86
CA ASN A 228 -59.26 49.82 -6.94
C ASN A 228 -60.35 48.86 -7.46
N ASN A 229 -60.29 48.55 -8.75
CA ASN A 229 -61.23 47.72 -9.52
C ASN A 229 -62.64 48.32 -9.75
N PHE A 230 -62.91 49.57 -9.37
CA PHE A 230 -64.17 50.25 -9.69
C PHE A 230 -64.07 51.00 -11.02
N ARG A 231 -65.02 50.78 -11.94
CA ARG A 231 -65.03 51.43 -13.26
C ARG A 231 -65.60 52.84 -13.19
N LEU A 232 -64.83 53.79 -13.71
CA LEU A 232 -65.21 55.19 -13.80
C LEU A 232 -65.74 55.49 -15.22
N GLY A 233 -67.06 55.48 -15.36
CA GLY A 233 -67.72 55.89 -16.60
C GLY A 233 -68.88 54.99 -16.99
N ARG A 234 -69.59 55.41 -18.03
CA ARG A 234 -70.72 54.66 -18.60
C ARG A 234 -70.67 54.77 -20.11
N LEU A 235 -70.71 53.64 -20.81
CA LEU A 235 -70.87 53.59 -22.26
C LEU A 235 -72.26 53.03 -22.60
N PRO A 236 -72.83 53.36 -23.78
CA PRO A 236 -74.05 52.75 -24.26
C PRO A 236 -73.96 51.22 -24.42
N SER A 237 -72.76 50.70 -24.69
CA SER A 237 -72.47 49.26 -24.84
C SER A 237 -72.25 48.53 -23.51
N ALA A 238 -71.95 49.25 -22.43
CA ALA A 238 -71.70 48.68 -21.11
C ALA A 238 -72.15 49.67 -20.01
N SER A 239 -73.32 49.40 -19.43
CA SER A 239 -73.86 50.18 -18.32
C SER A 239 -73.20 49.78 -17.00
N VAL A 240 -72.50 50.72 -16.38
CA VAL A 240 -71.96 50.60 -15.03
C VAL A 240 -72.96 51.19 -14.04
N ASP A 241 -73.10 50.57 -12.86
CA ASP A 241 -74.01 51.01 -11.81
C ASP A 241 -73.54 52.33 -11.19
N TRP A 242 -74.50 53.19 -10.85
CA TRP A 242 -74.22 54.48 -10.19
C TRP A 242 -73.49 54.30 -8.86
N SER A 243 -73.77 53.22 -8.11
CA SER A 243 -73.05 52.88 -6.89
C SER A 243 -71.57 52.59 -7.12
N GLU A 244 -71.23 51.93 -8.23
CA GLU A 244 -69.83 51.62 -8.61
C GLU A 244 -69.09 52.90 -9.04
N ILE A 245 -69.75 53.75 -9.84
CA ILE A 245 -69.21 55.05 -10.26
C ILE A 245 -68.99 55.96 -9.05
N ASN A 246 -69.96 56.01 -8.14
CA ASN A 246 -69.87 56.82 -6.93
C ASN A 246 -68.81 56.29 -5.96
N ALA A 247 -68.65 54.96 -5.86
CA ALA A 247 -67.54 54.37 -5.10
C ALA A 247 -66.18 54.73 -5.73
N ALA A 248 -66.06 54.70 -7.06
CA ALA A 248 -64.85 55.14 -7.77
C ALA A 248 -64.53 56.62 -7.48
N TRP A 249 -65.53 57.51 -7.54
CA TRP A 249 -65.37 58.92 -7.13
C TRP A 249 -65.00 59.09 -5.66
N GLY A 250 -65.51 58.22 -4.79
CA GLY A 250 -65.09 58.16 -3.40
C GLY A 250 -63.60 57.87 -3.23
N GLN A 251 -63.10 56.89 -3.97
CA GLN A 251 -61.69 56.50 -3.96
C GLN A 251 -60.79 57.59 -4.56
N THR A 252 -61.22 58.27 -5.64
CA THR A 252 -60.43 59.37 -6.25
C THR A 252 -60.35 60.58 -5.33
N VAL A 253 -61.45 60.92 -4.66
CA VAL A 253 -61.49 62.01 -3.66
C VAL A 253 -60.59 61.68 -2.47
N LEU A 254 -60.61 60.44 -1.97
CA LEU A 254 -59.73 60.00 -0.89
C LEU A 254 -58.25 60.06 -1.30
N LEU A 255 -57.92 59.64 -2.52
CA LEU A 255 -56.57 59.74 -3.08
C LEU A 255 -56.10 61.20 -3.14
N LEU A 256 -56.93 62.10 -3.65
CA LEU A 256 -56.61 63.53 -3.75
C LEU A 256 -56.37 64.16 -2.37
N CYS A 257 -57.21 63.81 -1.39
CA CYS A 257 -57.03 64.24 0.00
C CYS A 257 -55.71 63.71 0.60
N ALA A 258 -55.38 62.44 0.35
CA ALA A 258 -54.14 61.83 0.83
C ALA A 258 -52.88 62.46 0.19
N LEU A 259 -52.92 62.78 -1.11
CA LEU A 259 -51.84 63.47 -1.82
C LEU A 259 -51.67 64.91 -1.32
N ALA A 260 -52.77 65.64 -1.13
CA ALA A 260 -52.73 67.00 -0.60
C ALA A 260 -52.12 67.04 0.81
N ARG A 261 -52.48 66.09 1.69
CA ARG A 261 -51.86 65.93 3.02
C ARG A 261 -50.37 65.60 2.94
N LYS A 262 -49.95 64.75 1.99
CA LYS A 262 -48.52 64.40 1.82
C LYS A 262 -47.67 65.58 1.38
N ILE A 263 -48.19 66.42 0.48
CA ILE A 263 -47.50 67.60 -0.06
C ILE A 263 -47.63 68.81 0.87
N GLY A 264 -48.56 68.77 1.83
CA GLY A 264 -48.88 69.89 2.71
C GLY A 264 -49.66 71.00 2.02
N LEU A 265 -50.36 70.70 0.92
CA LEU A 265 -51.12 71.68 0.14
C LEU A 265 -52.53 71.83 0.70
N THR A 266 -52.92 73.04 1.06
CA THR A 266 -54.29 73.39 1.43
C THR A 266 -55.01 74.00 0.24
N PHE A 267 -56.16 73.45 -0.13
CA PHE A 267 -57.00 74.01 -1.18
C PHE A 267 -57.71 75.28 -0.68
N GLU A 268 -57.55 76.40 -1.37
CA GLU A 268 -58.10 77.71 -0.94
C GLU A 268 -59.59 77.91 -1.30
N ARG A 269 -60.03 77.33 -2.42
CA ARG A 269 -61.39 77.54 -2.97
C ARG A 269 -62.33 76.36 -2.81
N TYR A 270 -61.80 75.19 -2.49
CA TYR A 270 -62.56 73.94 -2.46
C TYR A 270 -62.15 73.11 -1.25
N ARG A 271 -63.11 72.69 -0.43
CA ARG A 271 -62.92 71.76 0.68
C ARG A 271 -63.42 70.38 0.28
N ILE A 272 -62.48 69.47 0.10
CA ILE A 272 -62.77 68.09 -0.29
C ILE A 272 -63.07 67.25 0.95
N VAL A 273 -64.25 66.62 1.00
CA VAL A 273 -64.66 65.75 2.12
C VAL A 273 -64.86 64.32 1.60
N PRO A 274 -63.92 63.39 1.87
CA PRO A 274 -64.10 61.98 1.52
C PRO A 274 -65.15 61.34 2.42
N PHE A 275 -66.26 60.86 1.83
CA PHE A 275 -67.34 60.17 2.54
C PHE A 275 -67.77 58.91 1.79
N GLY A 276 -66.81 58.02 1.53
CA GLY A 276 -67.05 56.77 0.80
C GLY A 276 -67.72 57.02 -0.55
N ASN A 277 -68.82 56.35 -0.82
CA ASN A 277 -69.62 56.48 -2.04
C ASN A 277 -70.46 57.77 -2.15
N HIS A 278 -70.44 58.66 -1.16
CA HIS A 278 -71.13 59.95 -1.24
C HIS A 278 -70.15 61.10 -0.92
N SER A 279 -68.95 61.01 -1.50
CA SER A 279 -67.95 62.07 -1.38
C SER A 279 -68.40 63.33 -2.11
N TYR A 280 -68.14 64.50 -1.51
CA TYR A 280 -68.55 65.79 -2.05
C TYR A 280 -67.45 66.84 -1.83
N VAL A 281 -67.57 67.97 -2.55
CA VAL A 281 -66.64 69.10 -2.48
C VAL A 281 -67.47 70.34 -2.15
N GLU A 282 -67.05 71.06 -1.11
CA GLU A 282 -67.63 72.33 -0.65
C GLU A 282 -66.81 73.55 -1.09
#